data_AF-A0A3P1T037-F1
#
_entry.id   AF-A0A3P1T037-F1
#
_cell.length_a   1.000
_cell.length_b   1.000
_cell.length_c   1.000
_cell.angle_alpha   90.00
_cell.angle_beta   90.00
_cell.angle_gamma   90.00
#
_symmetry.space_group_name_H-M   'P 1'
#
loop_
_entity.id
_entity.type
_entity.pdbx_description
1 polymer ?
#
loop_
_entity_poly.entity_id
_entity_poly.type
_entity_poly.pdbx_seq_one_letter_code
_entity_poly.pdbx_strand_id
1 'polypeptide(L)'
;MNAYDREHTKPPLSGPKITRKMRRFMEEMSTHGTPFQQLPWREGVDLWQRYVARTNRGQILLEFNGREWILSFAPPGAKYFARQEDWFTCIHGPTLGGYLLTGTSSIRWIKELIDSPSPPEINISELDRIVEKRHASQKKFGSRFNLFLLGGVAAIALFITIAIITNHAVAFGAAGVVFAALASALAALWRVNLRTRKLHRIKNKKRKQTNMEKN
;
A
#
# COMPACT_ATOMS: atom_id res chain seq x y z
N MET A 1 18.94 23.01 -16.97
CA MET A 1 18.05 21.83 -16.95
C MET A 1 18.75 20.75 -17.75
N ASN A 2 19.43 19.82 -17.08
CA ASN A 2 20.44 18.96 -17.71
C ASN A 2 19.80 17.78 -18.47
N ALA A 3 20.31 17.53 -19.67
CA ALA A 3 19.86 16.48 -20.59
C ALA A 3 20.17 15.04 -20.12
N TYR A 4 20.81 14.88 -18.96
CA TYR A 4 21.31 13.60 -18.44
C TYR A 4 20.27 12.77 -17.64
N ASP A 5 19.09 13.33 -17.34
CA ASP A 5 18.08 12.68 -16.47
C ASP A 5 17.00 11.89 -17.22
N ARG A 6 17.08 11.71 -18.54
CA ARG A 6 15.99 11.10 -19.33
C ARG A 6 16.11 9.60 -19.63
N GLU A 7 17.24 8.95 -19.38
CA GLU A 7 17.48 7.59 -19.93
C GLU A 7 17.30 6.41 -18.95
N HIS A 8 17.03 6.66 -17.66
CA HIS A 8 16.97 5.56 -16.67
C HIS A 8 15.59 5.28 -16.04
N THR A 9 14.53 5.99 -16.44
CA THR A 9 13.16 5.75 -15.98
C THR A 9 12.37 4.80 -16.87
N LYS A 10 12.86 3.59 -17.14
CA LYS A 10 11.99 2.53 -17.67
C LYS A 10 11.26 1.86 -16.50
N PRO A 11 9.92 2.02 -16.35
CA PRO A 11 9.17 1.36 -15.30
C PRO A 11 9.29 -0.17 -15.45
N PRO A 12 9.14 -0.95 -14.37
CA PRO A 12 9.08 -2.40 -14.48
C PRO A 12 7.97 -2.80 -15.46
N LEU A 13 8.31 -3.64 -16.44
CA LEU A 13 7.51 -4.04 -17.61
C LEU A 13 6.15 -4.71 -17.29
N SER A 14 5.74 -4.82 -16.02
CA SER A 14 4.45 -5.40 -15.62
C SER A 14 3.97 -4.86 -14.27
N GLY A 15 3.67 -3.56 -14.22
CA GLY A 15 2.95 -2.97 -13.09
C GLY A 15 1.52 -3.54 -12.96
N PRO A 16 0.89 -3.44 -11.77
CA PRO A 16 -0.50 -3.82 -11.60
C PRO A 16 -1.37 -3.06 -12.61
N LYS A 17 -2.24 -3.78 -13.31
CA LYS A 17 -3.14 -3.16 -14.29
C LYS A 17 -4.08 -2.19 -13.57
N ILE A 18 -4.19 -0.96 -14.08
CA ILE A 18 -5.19 0.01 -13.62
C ILE A 18 -6.58 -0.60 -13.86
N THR A 19 -7.44 -0.55 -12.85
CA THR A 19 -8.79 -1.12 -12.93
C THR A 19 -9.64 -0.35 -13.93
N ARG A 20 -10.66 -1.01 -14.53
CA ARG A 20 -11.56 -0.37 -15.51
C ARG A 20 -12.24 0.88 -14.94
N LYS A 21 -12.66 0.83 -13.67
CA LYS A 21 -13.29 1.97 -12.98
C LYS A 21 -12.33 3.15 -12.83
N MET A 22 -11.08 2.87 -12.44
CA MET A 22 -10.07 3.91 -12.27
C MET A 22 -9.68 4.54 -13.61
N ARG A 23 -9.54 3.74 -14.67
CA ARG A 23 -9.29 4.26 -16.02
C ARG A 23 -10.41 5.19 -16.50
N ARG A 24 -11.67 4.77 -16.35
CA ARG A 24 -12.83 5.61 -16.70
C ARG A 24 -12.81 6.93 -15.92
N PHE A 25 -12.47 6.88 -14.63
CA PHE A 25 -12.33 8.09 -13.82
C PHE A 25 -11.20 9.01 -14.33
N MET A 26 -10.04 8.45 -14.70
CA MET A 26 -8.94 9.23 -15.27
C MET A 26 -9.31 9.88 -16.61
N GLU A 27 -10.04 9.15 -17.47
CA GLU A 27 -10.57 9.66 -18.75
C GLU A 27 -11.55 10.82 -18.51
N GLU A 28 -12.49 10.65 -17.58
CA GLU A 28 -13.44 11.69 -17.18
C GLU A 28 -12.74 12.96 -16.67
N MET A 29 -11.77 12.81 -15.75
CA MET A 29 -10.98 13.94 -15.25
C MET A 29 -10.18 14.63 -16.36
N SER A 30 -9.67 13.87 -17.34
CA SER A 30 -9.01 14.45 -18.51
C SER A 30 -9.96 15.27 -19.38
N THR A 31 -11.20 14.81 -19.58
CA THR A 31 -12.24 15.55 -20.31
C THR A 31 -12.59 16.86 -19.60
N HIS A 32 -12.56 16.89 -18.26
CA HIS A 32 -12.75 18.10 -17.46
C HIS A 32 -11.51 19.00 -17.35
N GLY A 33 -10.46 18.75 -18.16
CA GLY A 33 -9.25 19.58 -18.17
C GLY A 33 -8.29 19.32 -17.01
N THR A 34 -8.46 18.21 -16.30
CA THR A 34 -7.61 17.80 -15.17
C THR A 34 -6.92 16.45 -15.45
N PRO A 35 -6.09 16.35 -16.50
CA PRO A 35 -5.47 15.09 -16.89
C PRO A 35 -4.50 14.59 -15.82
N PHE A 36 -4.51 13.29 -15.59
CA PHE A 36 -3.52 12.63 -14.75
C PHE A 36 -2.17 12.55 -15.45
N GLN A 37 -1.17 13.20 -14.85
CA GLN A 37 0.21 13.16 -15.30
C GLN A 37 0.97 12.07 -14.57
N GLN A 38 1.73 11.28 -15.31
CA GLN A 38 2.59 10.27 -14.74
C GLN A 38 3.75 10.94 -14.01
N LEU A 39 3.93 10.61 -12.72
CA LEU A 39 5.06 11.12 -11.94
C LEU A 39 6.36 10.38 -12.31
N PRO A 40 7.52 11.08 -12.26
CA PRO A 40 8.81 10.44 -12.44
C PRO A 40 9.00 9.37 -11.35
N TRP A 41 9.44 8.19 -11.80
CA TRP A 41 9.72 7.09 -10.90
C TRP A 41 10.94 7.39 -10.03
N ARG A 42 10.77 7.33 -8.70
CA ARG A 42 11.89 7.51 -7.76
C ARG A 42 12.42 6.16 -7.33
N GLU A 43 13.62 5.82 -7.79
CA GLU A 43 14.23 4.52 -7.49
C GLU A 43 14.42 4.33 -5.98
N GLY A 44 13.97 3.18 -5.45
CA GLY A 44 14.07 2.84 -4.03
C GLY A 44 13.01 3.48 -3.14
N VAL A 45 12.21 4.41 -3.65
CA VAL A 45 11.09 5.04 -2.92
C VAL A 45 9.76 4.54 -3.47
N ASP A 46 9.61 4.58 -4.79
CA ASP A 46 8.37 4.20 -5.44
C ASP A 46 8.41 2.70 -5.76
N LEU A 47 7.39 1.96 -5.33
CA LEU A 47 7.23 0.54 -5.66
C LEU A 47 6.43 0.34 -6.96
N TRP A 48 5.65 1.35 -7.35
CA TRP A 48 4.72 1.30 -8.48
C TRP A 48 4.58 2.68 -9.12
N GLN A 49 4.06 2.69 -10.36
CA GLN A 49 3.83 3.91 -11.10
C GLN A 49 2.77 4.75 -10.38
N ARG A 50 3.03 6.06 -10.28
CA ARG A 50 2.13 7.03 -9.65
C ARG A 50 1.68 8.06 -10.67
N TYR A 51 0.47 8.56 -10.49
CA TYR A 51 -0.12 9.60 -11.32
C TYR A 51 -0.67 10.72 -10.45
N VAL A 52 -0.53 11.96 -10.91
CA VAL A 52 -1.07 13.13 -10.22
C VAL A 52 -1.92 13.95 -11.18
N ALA A 53 -3.10 14.35 -10.73
CA ALA A 53 -3.92 15.37 -11.38
C ALA A 53 -3.95 16.62 -10.50
N ARG A 54 -3.88 17.81 -11.11
CA ARG A 54 -4.04 19.09 -10.42
C ARG A 54 -5.43 19.62 -10.70
N THR A 55 -6.14 20.03 -9.66
CA THR A 55 -7.45 20.67 -9.74
C THR A 55 -7.37 22.06 -9.10
N ASN A 56 -8.40 22.89 -9.31
CA ASN A 56 -8.55 24.16 -8.60
C ASN A 56 -8.66 23.98 -7.07
N ARG A 57 -9.06 22.79 -6.62
CA ARG A 57 -9.23 22.45 -5.20
C ARG A 57 -8.01 21.79 -4.58
N GLY A 58 -6.98 21.44 -5.35
CA GLY A 58 -5.81 20.77 -4.80
C GLY A 58 -5.19 19.77 -5.78
N GLN A 59 -4.60 18.71 -5.23
CA GLN A 59 -3.92 17.70 -6.01
C GLN A 59 -4.47 16.31 -5.67
N ILE A 60 -4.67 15.50 -6.70
CA ILE A 60 -5.12 14.12 -6.57
C ILE A 60 -3.96 13.21 -6.93
N LEU A 61 -3.62 12.29 -6.04
CA LEU A 61 -2.61 11.26 -6.27
C LEU A 61 -3.30 9.91 -6.46
N LEU A 62 -2.95 9.23 -7.56
CA LEU A 62 -3.27 7.84 -7.80
C LEU A 62 -2.02 6.99 -7.56
N GLU A 63 -2.10 6.08 -6.59
CA GLU A 63 -1.01 5.16 -6.25
C GLU A 63 -1.52 3.74 -5.99
N PHE A 64 -0.65 2.75 -6.15
CA PHE A 64 -0.95 1.37 -5.80
C PHE A 64 -0.37 1.04 -4.43
N ASN A 65 -1.22 0.66 -3.48
CA ASN A 65 -0.83 0.43 -2.08
C ASN A 65 -0.28 -0.99 -1.81
N GLY A 66 -0.11 -1.82 -2.85
CA GLY A 66 0.29 -3.22 -2.74
C GLY A 66 -0.87 -4.22 -2.91
N ARG A 67 -2.11 -3.76 -2.73
CA ARG A 67 -3.33 -4.56 -2.92
C ARG A 67 -4.23 -3.99 -4.01
N GLU A 68 -4.42 -2.68 -4.02
CA GLU A 68 -5.31 -2.00 -4.95
C GLU A 68 -4.81 -0.60 -5.30
N TRP A 69 -5.39 -0.05 -6.36
CA TRP A 69 -5.22 1.34 -6.74
C TRP A 69 -6.10 2.23 -5.86
N ILE A 70 -5.50 3.22 -5.23
CA ILE A 70 -6.17 4.16 -4.33
C ILE A 70 -5.96 5.60 -4.79
N LEU A 71 -6.96 6.44 -4.55
CA LEU A 71 -6.85 7.88 -4.71
C LEU A 71 -6.63 8.55 -3.35
N SER A 72 -5.77 9.54 -3.34
CA SER A 72 -5.50 10.42 -2.20
C SER A 72 -5.59 11.87 -2.65
N PHE A 73 -5.95 12.77 -1.74
CA PHE A 73 -6.14 14.19 -2.02
C PHE A 73 -5.28 15.05 -1.11
N ALA A 74 -4.64 16.06 -1.68
CA ALA A 74 -3.94 17.11 -0.96
C ALA A 74 -4.67 18.44 -1.24
N PRO A 75 -5.38 19.02 -0.25
CA PRO A 75 -5.95 20.36 -0.40
C PRO A 75 -4.83 21.40 -0.52
N PRO A 76 -5.13 22.63 -0.96
CA PRO A 76 -4.12 23.65 -1.17
C PRO A 76 -3.45 23.99 0.16
N GLY A 77 -2.12 23.95 0.22
CA GLY A 77 -1.34 24.17 1.44
C GLY A 77 -1.05 22.92 2.27
N ALA A 78 -1.63 21.76 1.95
CA ALA A 78 -1.27 20.49 2.60
C ALA A 78 0.13 20.02 2.18
N LYS A 79 0.87 19.47 3.14
CA LYS A 79 2.20 18.87 2.88
C LYS A 79 2.09 17.45 2.35
N TYR A 80 1.04 16.72 2.75
CA TYR A 80 0.86 15.32 2.42
C TYR A 80 -0.43 15.04 1.64
N PHE A 81 -0.39 13.96 0.86
CA PHE A 81 -1.60 13.39 0.26
C PHE A 81 -2.34 12.55 1.30
N ALA A 82 -3.54 13.00 1.64
CA ALA A 82 -4.40 12.33 2.61
C ALA A 82 -5.37 11.38 1.91
N ARG A 83 -5.59 10.21 2.52
CA ARG A 83 -6.60 9.25 2.06
C ARG A 83 -7.97 9.62 2.61
N GLN A 84 -9.01 8.99 2.06
CA GLN A 84 -10.37 9.12 2.59
C GLN A 84 -10.44 8.84 4.10
N GLU A 85 -9.71 7.83 4.58
CA GLU A 85 -9.64 7.48 6.01
C GLU A 85 -9.00 8.58 6.87
N ASP A 86 -7.95 9.23 6.34
CA ASP A 86 -7.27 10.33 7.03
C ASP A 86 -8.21 11.54 7.16
N TRP A 87 -8.93 11.85 6.08
CA TRP A 87 -9.97 12.89 6.06
C TRP A 87 -11.11 12.61 7.03
N PHE A 88 -11.63 11.38 7.00
CA PHE A 88 -12.70 10.97 7.92
C PHE A 88 -12.24 11.09 9.38
N THR A 89 -11.01 10.68 9.68
CA THR A 89 -10.43 10.81 11.01
C THR A 89 -10.28 12.27 11.44
N CYS A 90 -9.94 13.17 10.51
CA CYS A 90 -9.81 14.59 10.78
C CYS A 90 -11.16 15.24 11.12
N ILE A 91 -12.25 14.82 10.45
CA ILE A 91 -13.58 15.42 10.65
C ILE A 91 -14.30 14.80 11.86
N HIS A 92 -14.21 13.48 12.03
CA HIS A 92 -15.03 12.73 12.99
C HIS A 92 -14.24 12.15 14.16
N GLY A 93 -12.92 12.30 14.16
CA GLY A 93 -12.04 11.66 15.13
C GLY A 93 -11.72 10.20 14.80
N PRO A 94 -10.91 9.52 15.64
CA PRO A 94 -10.45 8.17 15.40
C PRO A 94 -11.59 7.14 15.46
N THR A 95 -11.69 6.29 14.44
CA THR A 95 -12.64 5.17 14.41
C THR A 95 -12.04 3.93 15.09
N LEU A 96 -12.83 3.27 15.95
CA LEU A 96 -12.43 2.05 16.66
C LEU A 96 -12.42 0.80 15.76
N GLY A 97 -13.17 0.82 14.65
CA GLY A 97 -13.18 -0.23 13.63
C GLY A 97 -12.36 0.21 12.42
N GLY A 98 -11.26 -0.49 12.13
CA GLY A 98 -10.40 -0.20 10.99
C GLY A 98 -11.13 -0.37 9.65
N TYR A 99 -11.84 0.66 9.22
CA TYR A 99 -12.44 0.72 7.90
C TYR A 99 -11.32 0.75 6.86
N LEU A 100 -11.15 -0.36 6.15
CA LEU A 100 -10.35 -0.43 4.92
C LEU A 100 -11.22 0.08 3.78
N LEU A 101 -11.05 1.35 3.41
CA LEU A 101 -11.77 1.93 2.29
C LEU A 101 -11.12 1.48 0.97
N THR A 102 -11.90 0.79 0.15
CA THR A 102 -11.48 0.26 -1.16
C THR A 102 -11.13 1.36 -2.17
N GLY A 103 -10.48 0.97 -3.26
CA GLY A 103 -10.21 1.86 -4.39
C GLY A 103 -11.47 2.49 -5.00
N THR A 104 -12.61 1.77 -4.99
CA THR A 104 -13.87 2.32 -5.53
C THR A 104 -14.45 3.41 -4.62
N SER A 105 -14.37 3.24 -3.29
CA SER A 105 -14.79 4.29 -2.35
C SER A 105 -13.95 5.54 -2.46
N SER A 106 -12.64 5.39 -2.74
CA SER A 106 -11.77 6.56 -2.98
C SER A 106 -12.18 7.36 -4.22
N ILE A 107 -12.64 6.72 -5.30
CA ILE A 107 -13.16 7.43 -6.49
C ILE A 107 -14.41 8.25 -6.14
N ARG A 108 -15.40 7.62 -5.48
CA ARG A 108 -16.63 8.32 -5.10
C ARG A 108 -16.35 9.51 -4.20
N TRP A 109 -15.49 9.33 -3.20
CA TRP A 109 -15.08 10.39 -2.29
C TRP A 109 -14.38 11.56 -2.99
N ILE A 110 -13.46 11.28 -3.93
CA ILE A 110 -12.81 12.35 -4.71
C ILE A 110 -13.82 13.10 -5.57
N LYS A 111 -14.78 12.41 -6.20
CA LYS A 111 -15.85 13.07 -6.97
C LYS A 111 -16.67 13.98 -6.07
N GLU A 112 -17.14 13.47 -4.93
CA GLU A 112 -17.89 14.27 -3.95
C GLU A 112 -17.09 15.51 -3.49
N LEU A 113 -15.79 15.37 -3.28
CA LEU A 113 -14.91 16.48 -2.92
C LEU A 113 -14.74 17.54 -4.01
N ILE A 114 -14.72 17.13 -5.28
CA ILE A 114 -14.51 18.05 -6.40
C ILE A 114 -15.83 18.73 -6.79
N ASP A 115 -16.92 17.97 -6.80
CA ASP A 115 -18.22 18.41 -7.29
C ASP A 115 -19.04 19.15 -6.21
N SER A 116 -18.76 18.93 -4.92
CA SER A 116 -19.50 19.60 -3.85
C SER A 116 -19.32 21.12 -3.90
N PRO A 117 -20.36 21.95 -3.91
CA PRO A 117 -20.22 23.41 -3.97
C PRO A 117 -19.45 23.98 -2.76
N SER A 118 -19.54 23.31 -1.61
CA SER A 118 -18.81 23.65 -0.39
C SER A 118 -18.23 22.37 0.23
N PRO A 119 -16.97 22.01 -0.05
CA PRO A 119 -16.34 20.87 0.61
C PRO A 119 -16.22 21.15 2.12
N PRO A 120 -16.22 20.10 2.97
CA PRO A 120 -16.10 20.29 4.41
C PRO A 120 -14.81 21.05 4.74
N GLU A 121 -14.91 22.04 5.62
CA GLU A 121 -13.75 22.77 6.11
C GLU A 121 -12.87 21.83 6.94
N ILE A 122 -11.60 21.73 6.57
CA ILE A 122 -10.63 20.88 7.25
C ILE A 122 -9.47 21.71 7.76
N ASN A 123 -9.08 21.46 9.00
CA ASN A 123 -7.82 21.93 9.53
C ASN A 123 -6.66 21.17 8.86
N ILE A 124 -6.00 21.83 7.91
CA ILE A 124 -4.89 21.26 7.14
C ILE A 124 -3.75 20.78 8.06
N SER A 125 -3.46 21.52 9.13
CA SER A 125 -2.38 21.16 10.07
C SER A 125 -2.68 19.86 10.83
N GLU A 126 -3.94 19.64 11.17
CA GLU A 126 -4.40 18.41 11.82
C GLU A 126 -4.40 17.24 10.84
N LEU A 127 -4.85 17.47 9.60
CA LEU A 127 -4.80 16.46 8.55
C LEU A 127 -3.36 16.00 8.28
N ASP A 128 -2.43 16.93 8.12
CA ASP A 128 -1.00 16.60 7.92
C ASP A 128 -0.45 15.79 9.10
N ARG A 129 -0.81 16.14 10.34
CA ARG A 129 -0.42 15.38 11.54
C ARG A 129 -0.97 13.95 11.54
N ILE A 130 -2.21 13.75 11.10
CA ILE A 130 -2.82 12.41 10.98
C ILE A 130 -2.08 11.58 9.94
N VAL A 131 -1.81 12.15 8.77
CA VAL A 131 -1.09 11.47 7.69
C VAL A 131 0.33 11.10 8.11
N GLU A 132 1.05 12.03 8.77
CA GLU A 132 2.38 11.78 9.31
C GLU A 132 2.39 10.63 10.32
N LYS A 133 1.41 10.62 11.24
CA LYS A 133 1.24 9.52 12.22
C LYS A 133 0.99 8.18 11.54
N ARG A 134 0.21 8.14 10.44
CA ARG A 134 0.00 6.92 9.64
C ARG A 134 1.30 6.44 9.00
N HIS A 135 2.09 7.32 8.42
CA HIS A 135 3.39 6.95 7.86
C HIS A 135 4.36 6.42 8.94
N ALA A 136 4.35 7.03 10.13
CA ALA A 136 5.16 6.57 11.26
C ALA A 136 4.69 5.21 11.81
N SER A 137 3.38 4.93 11.83
CA SER A 137 2.83 3.69 12.37
C SER A 137 3.00 2.49 11.43
N GLN A 138 2.92 2.70 10.11
CA GLN A 138 3.19 1.67 9.11
C GLN A 138 4.61 1.09 9.25
N LYS A 139 5.59 1.93 9.61
CA LYS A 139 6.97 1.49 9.88
C LYS A 139 7.06 0.56 11.10
N LYS A 140 6.18 0.71 12.09
CA LYS A 140 6.17 -0.08 13.34
C LYS A 140 5.39 -1.39 13.22
N PHE A 141 4.47 -1.51 12.27
CA PHE A 141 3.60 -2.70 12.16
C PHE A 141 4.36 -3.99 11.85
N GLY A 142 5.47 -3.92 11.10
CA GLY A 142 6.31 -5.08 10.80
C GLY A 142 6.92 -5.75 12.04
N SER A 143 7.12 -5.00 13.14
CA SER A 143 7.67 -5.54 14.39
C SER A 143 6.64 -6.35 15.19
N ARG A 144 5.38 -5.89 15.24
CA ARG A 144 4.31 -6.59 15.98
C ARG A 144 3.87 -7.87 15.30
N PHE A 145 3.95 -7.94 13.97
CA PHE A 145 3.64 -9.15 13.23
C PHE A 145 4.58 -10.32 13.58
N ASN A 146 5.86 -10.04 13.81
CA ASN A 146 6.82 -11.08 14.26
C ASN A 146 6.47 -11.62 15.66
N LEU A 147 6.00 -10.78 16.58
CA LEU A 147 5.54 -11.20 17.91
C LEU A 147 4.30 -12.10 17.82
N PHE A 148 3.33 -11.75 16.97
CA PHE A 148 2.16 -12.60 16.72
C PHE A 148 2.53 -13.95 16.10
N LEU A 149 3.47 -13.97 15.15
CA LEU A 149 4.01 -15.21 14.58
C LEU A 149 4.69 -16.08 15.65
N LEU A 150 5.51 -15.48 16.50
CA LEU A 150 6.19 -16.18 17.59
C LEU A 150 5.18 -16.78 18.58
N GLY A 151 4.17 -16.01 18.97
CA GLY A 151 3.08 -16.47 19.84
C GLY A 151 2.26 -17.59 19.22
N GLY A 152 1.97 -17.52 17.92
CA GLY A 152 1.27 -18.59 17.19
C GLY A 152 2.06 -19.90 17.18
N VAL A 153 3.38 -19.85 16.95
CA VAL A 153 4.26 -21.03 17.01
C VAL A 153 4.28 -21.65 18.41
N ALA A 154 4.38 -20.82 19.45
CA ALA A 154 4.35 -21.29 20.84
C ALA A 154 3.01 -21.96 21.18
N ALA A 155 1.88 -21.40 20.74
CA ALA A 155 0.55 -21.99 20.96
C ALA A 155 0.40 -23.35 20.27
N ILE A 156 0.91 -23.50 19.05
CA ILE A 156 0.89 -24.79 18.31
C ILE A 156 1.73 -25.84 19.05
N ALA A 157 2.93 -25.47 19.49
CA ALA A 157 3.79 -26.39 20.25
C ALA A 157 3.11 -26.87 21.55
N LEU A 158 2.41 -25.97 22.23
CA LEU A 158 1.68 -26.27 23.46
C LEU A 158 0.48 -27.21 23.18
N PHE A 159 -0.26 -26.98 22.10
CA PHE A 159 -1.33 -27.88 21.65
C PHE A 159 -0.84 -29.28 21.28
N ILE A 160 0.29 -29.38 20.57
CA ILE A 160 0.91 -30.67 20.24
C ILE A 160 1.31 -31.41 21.51
N THR A 161 1.90 -30.70 22.49
CA THR A 161 2.32 -31.29 23.77
C THR A 161 1.13 -31.82 24.56
N ILE A 162 0.03 -31.06 24.65
CA ILE A 162 -1.21 -31.50 25.31
C ILE A 162 -1.82 -32.71 24.59
N ALA A 163 -1.78 -32.75 23.26
CA ALA A 163 -2.30 -33.87 22.49
C ALA A 163 -1.50 -35.16 22.72
N ILE A 164 -0.17 -35.07 22.85
CA ILE A 164 0.71 -36.19 23.18
C ILE A 164 0.41 -36.73 24.59
N ILE A 165 0.18 -35.85 25.56
CA ILE A 165 -0.07 -36.24 26.96
C ILE A 165 -1.46 -36.87 27.13
N THR A 166 -2.47 -36.39 26.42
CA THR A 166 -3.87 -36.78 26.66
C THR A 166 -4.34 -37.99 25.84
N ASN A 167 -3.52 -38.51 24.91
CA ASN A 167 -3.78 -39.75 24.14
C ASN A 167 -5.15 -39.82 23.44
N HIS A 168 -5.81 -38.68 23.20
CA HIS A 168 -7.11 -38.62 22.53
C HIS A 168 -6.93 -38.53 21.01
N ALA A 169 -7.38 -39.56 20.29
CA ALA A 169 -7.33 -39.63 18.82
C ALA A 169 -8.05 -38.45 18.11
N VAL A 170 -9.05 -37.84 18.76
CA VAL A 170 -9.78 -36.68 18.25
C VAL A 170 -8.89 -35.42 18.18
N ALA A 171 -7.88 -35.31 19.05
CA ALA A 171 -6.94 -34.18 19.07
C ALA A 171 -5.97 -34.20 17.87
N PHE A 172 -5.64 -35.39 17.34
CA PHE A 172 -4.78 -35.55 16.17
C PHE A 172 -5.46 -35.04 14.87
N GLY A 173 -6.78 -35.25 14.74
CA GLY A 173 -7.54 -34.74 13.59
C GLY A 173 -7.60 -33.21 13.56
N ALA A 174 -7.88 -32.58 14.71
CA ALA A 174 -7.90 -31.11 14.82
C ALA A 174 -6.50 -30.50 14.62
N ALA A 175 -5.46 -31.11 15.17
CA ALA A 175 -4.08 -30.68 14.97
C ALA A 175 -3.65 -30.74 13.49
N GLY A 176 -4.08 -31.77 12.75
CA GLY A 176 -3.79 -31.92 11.32
C GLY A 176 -4.38 -30.79 10.46
N VAL A 177 -5.62 -30.37 10.74
CA VAL A 177 -6.27 -29.27 10.00
C VAL A 177 -5.57 -27.94 10.27
N VAL A 178 -5.21 -27.66 11.52
CA VAL A 178 -4.46 -26.45 11.89
C VAL A 178 -3.08 -26.45 11.23
N PHE A 179 -2.39 -27.59 11.21
CA PHE A 179 -1.09 -27.73 10.56
C PHE A 179 -1.16 -27.54 9.05
N ALA A 180 -2.19 -28.08 8.38
CA ALA A 180 -2.40 -27.88 6.95
C ALA A 180 -2.69 -26.40 6.60
N ALA A 181 -3.47 -25.71 7.44
CA ALA A 181 -3.75 -24.28 7.28
C ALA A 181 -2.47 -23.43 7.47
N LEU A 182 -1.66 -23.75 8.48
CA LEU A 182 -0.38 -23.07 8.72
C LEU A 182 0.65 -23.35 7.63
N ALA A 183 0.77 -24.60 7.17
CA ALA A 183 1.66 -24.97 6.08
C ALA A 183 1.27 -24.24 4.78
N SER A 184 -0.02 -24.11 4.51
CA SER A 184 -0.54 -23.36 3.36
C SER A 184 -0.23 -21.86 3.47
N ALA A 185 -0.40 -21.27 4.66
CA ALA A 185 -0.06 -19.87 4.92
C ALA A 185 1.46 -19.62 4.80
N LEU A 186 2.28 -20.53 5.33
CA LEU A 186 3.75 -20.49 5.23
C LEU A 186 4.22 -20.65 3.79
N ALA A 187 3.62 -21.56 3.01
CA ALA A 187 3.93 -21.74 1.60
C ALA A 187 3.56 -20.49 0.76
N ALA A 188 2.42 -19.85 1.07
CA ALA A 188 2.02 -18.60 0.44
C ALA A 188 3.01 -17.47 0.76
N LEU A 189 3.40 -17.33 2.03
CA LEU A 189 4.40 -16.35 2.48
C LEU A 189 5.79 -16.64 1.88
N TRP A 190 6.18 -17.90 1.77
CA TRP A 190 7.45 -18.29 1.18
C TRP A 190 7.50 -17.96 -0.32
N ARG A 191 6.40 -18.16 -1.06
CA ARG A 191 6.29 -17.70 -2.47
C ARG A 191 6.49 -16.19 -2.60
N VAL A 192 5.92 -15.41 -1.67
CA VAL A 192 6.10 -13.94 -1.65
C VAL A 192 7.56 -13.57 -1.36
N ASN A 193 8.18 -14.23 -0.38
CA ASN A 193 9.58 -13.95 0.00
C ASN A 193 10.61 -14.44 -1.03
N LEU A 194 10.32 -15.50 -1.77
CA LEU A 194 11.14 -15.93 -2.91
C LEU A 194 11.12 -14.90 -4.03
N ARG A 195 9.98 -14.23 -4.26
CA ARG A 195 9.87 -13.15 -5.25
C ARG A 195 10.68 -11.91 -4.83
N THR A 196 10.67 -11.54 -3.55
CA THR A 196 11.49 -10.42 -3.06
C THR A 196 12.99 -10.71 -3.13
N ARG A 197 13.44 -11.95 -2.85
CA ARG A 197 14.85 -12.35 -3.02
C ARG A 197 15.31 -12.31 -4.48
N LYS A 198 14.45 -12.67 -5.44
CA LYS A 198 14.76 -12.53 -6.88
C LYS A 198 14.98 -11.06 -7.27
N LEU A 199 14.18 -10.14 -6.72
CA LEU A 199 14.36 -8.70 -6.95
C LEU A 199 15.69 -8.18 -6.35
N HIS A 200 16.08 -8.64 -5.16
CA HIS A 200 17.38 -8.29 -4.57
C HIS A 200 18.58 -8.81 -5.39
N ARG A 201 18.49 -10.03 -5.96
CA ARG A 201 19.56 -10.55 -6.84
C ARG A 201 19.68 -9.77 -8.14
N ILE A 202 18.56 -9.38 -8.75
CA ILE A 202 18.55 -8.54 -9.96
C ILE A 202 19.17 -7.17 -9.65
N LYS A 203 18.86 -6.58 -8.49
CA LYS A 203 19.44 -5.30 -8.04
C LYS A 203 20.96 -5.41 -7.85
N ASN A 204 21.45 -6.46 -7.19
CA ASN A 204 22.88 -6.67 -6.99
C ASN A 204 23.64 -6.97 -8.30
N LYS A 205 23.02 -7.65 -9.26
CA LYS A 205 23.63 -7.93 -10.56
C LYS A 205 23.80 -6.65 -11.39
N LYS A 206 22.79 -5.77 -11.42
CA LYS A 206 22.87 -4.46 -12.08
C LYS A 206 23.93 -3.54 -11.46
N ARG A 207 24.07 -3.56 -10.13
CA ARG A 207 25.09 -2.77 -9.41
C ARG A 207 26.53 -3.20 -9.73
N LYS A 208 26.74 -4.49 -10.03
CA LYS A 208 28.05 -4.99 -10.49
C LYS A 208 28.35 -4.61 -11.93
N GLN A 209 27.36 -4.59 -12.82
CA GLN A 209 27.57 -4.15 -14.22
C GLN A 209 27.89 -2.66 -14.31
N THR A 210 27.18 -1.82 -13.56
CA THR A 210 27.44 -0.36 -13.52
C THR A 210 28.81 0.02 -12.92
N ASN A 211 29.40 -0.84 -12.09
CA ASN A 211 30.76 -0.65 -11.59
C ASN A 211 31.84 -1.15 -12.57
N MET A 212 31.51 -2.03 -13.52
CA MET A 212 32.45 -2.50 -14.55
C MET A 212 32.51 -1.58 -15.77
N GLU A 213 31.48 -0.79 -16.05
CA GLU A 213 31.50 0.23 -17.13
C GLU A 213 32.20 1.54 -16.73
N LYS A 214 32.51 1.72 -15.43
CA LYS A 214 33.15 2.93 -14.90
C LYS A 214 34.66 2.77 -14.67
N ASN A 215 35.20 1.58 -14.90
CA ASN A 215 36.63 1.27 -14.88
C ASN A 215 37.07 0.89 -16.28
#